data_AF-A0A2K5IQ87-F1
#
_entry.id   AF-A0A2K5IQ87-F1
#
_cell.length_a   1.000
_cell.length_b   1.000
_cell.length_c   1.000
_cell.angle_alpha   90.00
_cell.angle_beta   90.00
_cell.angle_gamma   90.00
#
_symmetry.space_group_name_H-M   'P 1'
#
loop_
_entity.id
_entity.type
_entity.pdbx_description
1 polymer ?
#
loop_
_entity_poly.entity_id
_entity_poly.type
_entity_poly.pdbx_seq_one_letter_code
_entity_poly.pdbx_strand_id
1 'polypeptide(L)'
;EDLWVRGGRILDPEKLFFEERRVADERRDCGGRILAPGFIDVQINGGFGVDFSQATEDVGSGVALVARRILSHGVTSFCPTLVTSPPEVYHKVVPQIPVKSGGPHGAGVLGLHLEGPFISREKRGAHPEAHLRSFEANAFQDLLATYGPLDNVRIVTLAPELGHSHEVIRELTTRGICVSLGHSVADLRAAEDAVWSGATFITHLFNAMLPFHHRDPGIVGLLTSDRLPAGRCIFYGMIADGTHTNPAALRIAHRAHPQGLVLVTDAIPALGLGNGRHTLGQQEVEVDGLTAYVAGEPPDPLGPRSQPASCPLCSQGTKTLSGSIAPMDVCVRHFLRATGCSVESALEAASLHPAQLLGLEKSKGTLDFGADADFVVLDDSLHVQATYISGLVLASCGDPAWEAPMCPAHPISVILPSSVSPWPWHTPILPEQIATVGSDIRDWCSPRSGVVVLTFSPFGFWGGWPPSPLLMGAVLGTGGMCLALPLFSSLCCKAQLRKCLQVQSDRMVWAPPVGREQPGKNHLPRRAL
;
A
#
# COMPACT_ATOMS: atom_id res chain seq x y z
N GLU A 1 -9.01 -13.43 14.55
CA GLU A 1 -8.28 -14.01 15.71
C GLU A 1 -7.70 -12.84 16.52
N ASP A 2 -7.17 -13.03 17.73
CA ASP A 2 -6.77 -11.88 18.57
C ASP A 2 -5.29 -11.51 18.34
N LEU A 3 -5.00 -10.24 18.08
CA LEU A 3 -3.64 -9.72 17.87
C LEU A 3 -3.08 -9.18 19.19
N TRP A 4 -1.96 -9.73 19.65
CA TRP A 4 -1.32 -9.38 20.92
C TRP A 4 -0.06 -8.57 20.69
N VAL A 5 0.12 -7.48 21.44
CA VAL A 5 1.22 -6.52 21.24
C VAL A 5 1.83 -6.09 22.57
N ARG A 6 3.17 -6.00 22.62
CA ARG A 6 3.91 -5.41 23.75
C ARG A 6 5.23 -4.80 23.25
N GLY A 7 5.55 -3.58 23.70
CA GLY A 7 6.85 -2.96 23.44
C GLY A 7 7.20 -2.82 21.95
N GLY A 8 6.21 -2.54 21.10
CA GLY A 8 6.40 -2.42 19.65
C GLY A 8 6.48 -3.74 18.88
N ARG A 9 6.30 -4.89 19.54
CA ARG A 9 6.38 -6.23 18.93
C ARG A 9 5.04 -6.96 18.98
N ILE A 10 4.72 -7.70 17.93
CA ILE A 10 3.63 -8.67 17.92
C ILE A 10 4.05 -9.90 18.74
N LEU A 11 3.17 -10.38 19.62
CA LEU A 11 3.44 -11.48 20.55
C LEU A 11 2.79 -12.79 20.11
N ASP A 12 3.49 -13.86 20.46
CA ASP A 12 2.97 -15.23 20.53
C ASP A 12 2.05 -15.37 21.77
N PRO A 13 0.73 -15.59 21.60
CA PRO A 13 -0.20 -15.69 22.73
C PRO A 13 -0.06 -17.01 23.51
N GLU A 14 0.51 -18.06 22.91
CA GLU A 14 0.71 -19.34 23.60
C GLU A 14 1.74 -19.15 24.73
N LYS A 15 2.86 -18.48 24.44
CA LYS A 15 3.88 -18.16 25.45
C LYS A 15 3.37 -17.22 26.53
N LEU A 16 2.67 -16.16 26.13
CA LEU A 16 2.10 -15.20 27.08
C LEU A 16 1.14 -15.87 28.08
N PHE A 17 0.34 -16.84 27.62
CA PHE A 17 -0.61 -17.56 28.45
C PHE A 17 0.02 -18.69 29.28
N PHE A 18 0.85 -19.55 28.69
CA PHE A 18 1.39 -20.73 29.38
C PHE A 18 2.68 -20.47 30.16
N GLU A 19 3.59 -19.65 29.61
CA GLU A 19 4.88 -19.33 30.24
C GLU A 19 4.75 -18.14 31.21
N GLU A 20 4.26 -16.99 30.73
CA GLU A 20 4.14 -15.78 31.56
C GLU A 20 2.88 -15.76 32.44
N ARG A 21 1.83 -16.51 32.07
CA ARG A 21 0.51 -16.53 32.74
C ARG A 21 -0.13 -15.15 32.87
N ARG A 22 0.07 -14.30 31.85
CA ARG A 22 -0.48 -12.94 31.81
C ARG A 22 -1.76 -12.88 30.97
N VAL A 23 -2.65 -12.00 31.39
CA VAL A 23 -3.72 -11.44 30.54
C VAL A 23 -3.24 -10.12 29.95
N ALA A 24 -4.00 -9.56 29.00
CA ALA A 24 -3.74 -8.22 28.51
C ALA A 24 -4.00 -7.17 29.60
N ASP A 25 -3.16 -6.13 29.64
CA ASP A 25 -3.37 -4.97 30.50
C ASP A 25 -4.39 -3.99 29.87
N GLU A 26 -4.50 -3.97 28.53
CA GLU A 26 -5.53 -3.26 27.77
C GLU A 26 -6.16 -4.19 26.71
N ARG A 27 -7.49 -4.11 26.52
CA ARG A 27 -8.21 -4.76 25.43
C ARG A 27 -8.97 -3.74 24.59
N ARG A 28 -8.84 -3.82 23.26
CA ARG A 28 -9.67 -3.05 22.31
C ARG A 28 -10.43 -4.00 21.40
N ASP A 29 -11.69 -3.67 21.10
CA ASP A 29 -12.50 -4.41 20.13
C ASP A 29 -12.39 -3.71 18.77
N CYS A 30 -11.98 -4.44 17.74
CA CYS A 30 -11.94 -3.92 16.38
C CYS A 30 -13.34 -3.82 15.76
N GLY A 31 -14.36 -4.46 16.35
CA GLY A 31 -15.75 -4.41 15.91
C GLY A 31 -15.98 -5.13 14.57
N GLY A 32 -15.32 -6.27 14.38
CA GLY A 32 -15.39 -7.09 13.16
C GLY A 32 -14.52 -6.61 12.00
N ARG A 33 -13.89 -5.42 12.11
CA ARG A 33 -12.99 -4.82 11.11
C ARG A 33 -11.77 -5.69 10.80
N ILE A 34 -11.24 -5.53 9.58
CA ILE A 34 -10.03 -6.21 9.11
C ILE A 34 -8.80 -5.60 9.79
N LEU A 35 -7.83 -6.46 10.18
CA LEU A 35 -6.47 -6.06 10.53
C LEU A 35 -5.53 -6.49 9.41
N ALA A 36 -4.62 -5.61 8.98
CA ALA A 36 -3.61 -5.93 7.96
C ALA A 36 -2.25 -5.33 8.33
N PRO A 37 -1.12 -5.88 7.86
CA PRO A 37 0.18 -5.25 8.04
C PRO A 37 0.18 -3.83 7.48
N GLY A 38 0.93 -2.94 8.12
CA GLY A 38 0.97 -1.53 7.73
C GLY A 38 1.54 -1.36 6.32
N PHE A 39 0.98 -0.44 5.54
CA PHE A 39 1.40 -0.30 4.15
C PHE A 39 2.81 0.28 4.05
N ILE A 40 3.52 -0.11 3.00
CA ILE A 40 4.90 0.27 2.70
C ILE A 40 4.95 0.87 1.30
N ASP A 41 5.23 2.17 1.20
CA ASP A 41 5.33 2.86 -0.09
C ASP A 41 6.80 3.05 -0.50
N VAL A 42 7.23 2.33 -1.53
CA VAL A 42 8.64 2.31 -1.98
C VAL A 42 8.97 3.33 -3.07
N GLN A 43 7.96 4.07 -3.57
CA GLN A 43 8.16 5.15 -4.54
C GLN A 43 7.14 6.28 -4.28
N ILE A 44 7.62 7.34 -3.65
CA ILE A 44 6.87 8.56 -3.30
C ILE A 44 7.84 9.75 -3.30
N ASN A 45 7.60 10.71 -4.20
CA ASN A 45 8.46 11.88 -4.44
C ASN A 45 8.18 13.05 -3.48
N GLY A 46 6.99 13.05 -2.88
CA GLY A 46 6.57 14.09 -1.94
C GLY A 46 5.11 13.99 -1.54
N GLY A 47 4.60 15.07 -0.96
CA GLY A 47 3.19 15.27 -0.67
C GLY A 47 2.94 16.46 0.24
N PHE A 48 1.69 16.92 0.29
CA PHE A 48 1.23 17.99 1.18
C PHE A 48 2.04 19.30 1.06
N GLY A 49 2.53 19.58 -0.15
CA GLY A 49 3.39 20.73 -0.48
C GLY A 49 4.90 20.51 -0.30
N VAL A 50 5.33 19.31 0.12
CA VAL A 50 6.74 18.95 0.29
C VAL A 50 7.23 18.16 -0.92
N ASP A 51 8.41 18.53 -1.42
CA ASP A 51 9.17 17.83 -2.45
C ASP A 51 10.50 17.35 -1.88
N PHE A 52 10.79 16.04 -1.95
CA PHE A 52 12.05 15.50 -1.45
C PHE A 52 13.23 15.81 -2.36
N SER A 53 12.98 16.23 -3.61
CA SER A 53 13.99 16.63 -4.59
C SER A 53 14.33 18.13 -4.51
N GLN A 54 13.87 18.84 -3.47
CA GLN A 54 14.17 20.26 -3.27
C GLN A 54 15.19 20.50 -2.14
N ALA A 55 16.23 21.26 -2.46
CA ALA A 55 17.37 21.57 -1.61
C ALA A 55 17.06 22.65 -0.54
N THR A 56 15.99 22.48 0.24
CA THR A 56 15.57 23.42 1.30
C THR A 56 16.59 23.51 2.45
N GLU A 57 16.44 24.48 3.36
CA GLU A 57 17.29 24.58 4.57
C GLU A 57 16.90 23.57 5.66
N ASP A 58 15.65 23.12 5.67
CA ASP A 58 15.13 22.10 6.58
C ASP A 58 14.38 21.03 5.79
N VAL A 59 15.15 20.06 5.30
CA VAL A 59 14.61 18.86 4.63
C VAL A 59 13.90 17.96 5.65
N GLY A 60 14.36 17.97 6.91
CA GLY A 60 13.90 17.09 7.98
C GLY A 60 12.44 17.32 8.39
N SER A 61 12.01 18.58 8.55
CA SER A 61 10.60 18.88 8.87
C SER A 61 9.66 18.61 7.69
N GLY A 62 10.13 18.78 6.44
CA GLY A 62 9.40 18.38 5.24
C GLY A 62 9.12 16.86 5.24
N VAL A 63 10.16 16.04 5.39
CA VAL A 63 10.00 14.58 5.49
C VAL A 63 9.13 14.18 6.69
N ALA A 64 9.26 14.86 7.84
CA ALA A 64 8.42 14.61 9.01
C ALA A 64 6.94 14.98 8.78
N LEU A 65 6.64 16.03 8.01
CA LEU A 65 5.27 16.41 7.64
C LEU A 65 4.62 15.32 6.79
N VAL A 66 5.31 14.86 5.73
CA VAL A 66 4.79 13.77 4.89
C VAL A 66 4.65 12.48 5.70
N ALA A 67 5.67 12.10 6.47
CA ALA A 67 5.65 10.91 7.34
C ALA A 67 4.49 10.92 8.35
N ARG A 68 4.08 12.08 8.86
CA ARG A 68 2.90 12.20 9.73
C ARG A 68 1.58 12.13 8.94
N ARG A 69 1.52 12.77 7.77
CA ARG A 69 0.30 12.86 6.94
C ARG A 69 -0.07 11.54 6.26
N ILE A 70 0.89 10.76 5.75
CA ILE A 70 0.60 9.48 5.07
C ILE A 70 0.02 8.40 6.00
N LEU A 71 0.04 8.61 7.32
CA LEU A 71 -0.62 7.74 8.30
C LEU A 71 -2.14 7.62 8.09
N SER A 72 -2.83 8.67 7.62
CA SER A 72 -4.27 8.58 7.31
C SER A 72 -4.58 7.66 6.12
N HIS A 73 -3.55 7.34 5.34
CA HIS A 73 -3.60 6.47 4.16
C HIS A 73 -3.01 5.07 4.43
N GLY A 74 -2.83 4.72 5.71
CA GLY A 74 -2.37 3.40 6.14
C GLY A 74 -0.87 3.13 5.99
N VAL A 75 -0.10 4.10 5.48
CA VAL A 75 1.34 3.94 5.25
C VAL A 75 2.08 4.07 6.58
N THR A 76 2.70 2.98 7.02
CA THR A 76 3.49 2.92 8.26
C THR A 76 4.98 3.07 8.03
N SER A 77 5.46 2.85 6.80
CA SER A 77 6.83 3.11 6.41
C SER A 77 6.96 3.38 4.91
N PHE A 78 8.00 4.09 4.49
CA PHE A 78 8.15 4.55 3.11
C PHE A 78 9.62 4.78 2.71
N CYS A 79 9.85 4.88 1.39
CA CYS A 79 11.12 5.32 0.80
C CYS A 79 10.94 6.69 0.14
N PRO A 80 11.42 7.80 0.75
CA PRO A 80 11.43 9.10 0.11
C PRO A 80 12.21 9.04 -1.20
N THR A 81 11.57 9.45 -2.30
CA THR A 81 12.12 9.34 -3.66
C THR A 81 12.67 10.68 -4.13
N LEU A 82 13.91 10.68 -4.64
CA LEU A 82 14.55 11.84 -5.24
C LEU A 82 14.69 11.60 -6.76
N VAL A 83 14.02 12.41 -7.57
CA VAL A 83 14.14 12.35 -9.04
C VAL A 83 15.45 12.98 -9.53
N THR A 84 15.88 12.62 -10.74
CA THR A 84 16.94 13.27 -11.55
C THR A 84 17.12 14.74 -11.20
N SER A 85 18.20 15.05 -10.49
CA SER A 85 18.52 16.39 -9.98
C SER A 85 20.02 16.70 -10.16
N PRO A 86 20.46 17.96 -9.97
CA PRO A 86 21.87 18.30 -9.88
C PRO A 86 22.57 17.61 -8.69
N PRO A 87 23.88 17.27 -8.77
CA PRO A 87 24.65 16.67 -7.66
C PRO A 87 24.55 17.44 -6.35
N GLU A 88 24.55 18.77 -6.40
CA GLU A 88 24.41 19.65 -5.23
C GLU A 88 23.08 19.48 -4.48
N VAL A 89 22.03 18.99 -5.14
CA VAL A 89 20.77 18.60 -4.49
C VAL A 89 20.97 17.29 -3.73
N TYR A 90 21.48 16.25 -4.38
CA TYR A 90 21.74 14.96 -3.71
C TYR A 90 22.70 15.12 -2.53
N HIS A 91 23.82 15.82 -2.71
CA HIS A 91 24.83 16.05 -1.67
C HIS A 91 24.27 16.82 -0.46
N LYS A 92 23.24 17.66 -0.65
CA LYS A 92 22.56 18.36 0.44
C LYS A 92 21.45 17.52 1.08
N VAL A 93 20.66 16.80 0.29
CA VAL A 93 19.45 16.09 0.74
C VAL A 93 19.74 14.71 1.31
N VAL A 94 20.57 13.89 0.62
CA VAL A 94 20.84 12.49 0.99
C VAL A 94 21.37 12.34 2.43
N PRO A 95 22.28 13.19 2.95
CA PRO A 95 22.71 13.11 4.35
C PRO A 95 21.66 13.56 5.38
N GLN A 96 20.66 14.37 4.97
CA GLN A 96 19.64 14.92 5.87
C GLN A 96 18.43 13.99 6.08
N ILE A 97 18.29 12.93 5.27
CA ILE A 97 17.18 11.96 5.37
C ILE A 97 17.73 10.61 5.83
N PRO A 98 17.99 10.42 7.14
CA PRO A 98 18.48 9.16 7.68
C PRO A 98 17.39 8.08 7.69
N VAL A 99 17.82 6.81 7.57
CA VAL A 99 16.98 5.65 7.88
C VAL A 99 16.48 5.78 9.32
N LYS A 100 15.16 5.70 9.52
CA LYS A 100 14.51 6.02 10.79
C LYS A 100 13.29 5.13 11.03
N SER A 101 13.28 4.40 12.14
CA SER A 101 12.09 3.65 12.57
C SER A 101 10.87 4.57 12.75
N GLY A 102 9.69 4.07 12.40
CA GLY A 102 8.44 4.74 12.70
C GLY A 102 8.20 4.88 14.20
N GLY A 103 7.33 5.79 14.60
CA GLY A 103 6.99 6.02 16.00
C GLY A 103 6.09 7.25 16.18
N PRO A 104 5.99 7.83 17.39
CA PRO A 104 5.05 8.92 17.74
C PRO A 104 5.07 10.20 16.88
N HIS A 105 5.97 10.30 15.90
CA HIS A 105 6.12 11.45 15.01
C HIS A 105 5.73 11.17 13.55
N GLY A 106 5.49 9.90 13.16
CA GLY A 106 5.15 9.53 11.79
C GLY A 106 5.60 8.13 11.37
N ALA A 107 5.32 7.82 10.11
CA ALA A 107 5.81 6.64 9.39
C ALA A 107 7.35 6.55 9.38
N GLY A 108 7.87 5.31 9.33
CA GLY A 108 9.30 5.05 9.26
C GLY A 108 9.90 5.30 7.88
N VAL A 109 11.08 5.92 7.84
CA VAL A 109 11.88 6.06 6.62
C VAL A 109 12.77 4.81 6.48
N LEU A 110 12.53 4.00 5.46
CA LEU A 110 13.30 2.76 5.20
C LEU A 110 14.64 3.02 4.48
N GLY A 111 14.89 4.28 4.12
CA GLY A 111 15.98 4.74 3.28
C GLY A 111 15.48 5.33 1.97
N LEU A 112 16.36 5.95 1.20
CA LEU A 112 16.03 6.72 0.01
C LEU A 112 15.86 5.86 -1.24
N HIS A 113 14.96 6.27 -2.11
CA HIS A 113 14.91 5.83 -3.50
C HIS A 113 15.50 6.94 -4.37
N LEU A 114 16.55 6.64 -5.15
CA LEU A 114 17.14 7.58 -6.10
C LEU A 114 16.69 7.20 -7.52
N GLU A 115 15.90 8.06 -8.15
CA GLU A 115 15.28 7.79 -9.44
C GLU A 115 15.92 8.63 -10.56
N GLY A 116 16.92 8.04 -11.22
CA GLY A 116 17.88 8.79 -12.02
C GLY A 116 18.94 9.49 -11.16
N PRO A 117 19.93 10.17 -11.78
CA PRO A 117 19.93 10.66 -13.17
C PRO A 117 20.46 9.67 -14.21
N PHE A 118 20.87 8.46 -13.82
CA PHE A 118 21.42 7.42 -14.70
C PHE A 118 20.32 6.67 -15.46
N ILE A 119 19.54 7.42 -16.24
CA ILE A 119 18.37 6.92 -16.98
C ILE A 119 18.39 7.38 -18.45
N SER A 120 17.59 6.73 -19.28
CA SER A 120 17.57 6.91 -20.73
C SER A 120 16.94 8.24 -21.14
N ARG A 121 17.62 9.00 -22.00
CA ARG A 121 17.11 10.27 -22.53
C ARG A 121 15.80 10.10 -23.30
N GLU A 122 15.67 9.02 -24.06
CA GLU A 122 14.45 8.67 -24.82
C GLU A 122 13.25 8.32 -23.93
N LYS A 123 13.48 8.05 -22.63
CA LYS A 123 12.47 7.68 -21.65
C LYS A 123 12.53 8.51 -20.38
N ARG A 124 13.04 9.75 -20.47
CA ARG A 124 13.16 10.66 -19.33
C ARG A 124 11.82 10.95 -18.63
N GLY A 125 10.69 10.94 -19.34
CA GLY A 125 9.39 11.32 -18.76
C GLY A 125 9.47 12.74 -18.18
N ALA A 126 9.01 12.93 -16.94
CA ALA A 126 9.10 14.21 -16.23
C ALA A 126 10.53 14.62 -15.81
N HIS A 127 11.55 13.76 -15.98
CA HIS A 127 12.90 14.03 -15.48
C HIS A 127 13.62 15.09 -16.34
N PRO A 128 14.30 16.08 -15.71
CA PRO A 128 14.94 17.18 -16.42
C PRO A 128 16.15 16.73 -17.24
N GLU A 129 16.07 16.91 -18.57
CA GLU A 129 17.05 16.41 -19.54
C GLU A 129 18.47 16.97 -19.33
N ALA A 130 18.57 18.19 -18.79
CA ALA A 130 19.83 18.87 -18.49
C ALA A 130 20.59 18.29 -17.28
N HIS A 131 20.00 17.35 -16.53
CA HIS A 131 20.60 16.73 -15.34
C HIS A 131 20.81 15.21 -15.49
N LEU A 132 20.38 14.62 -16.61
CA LEU A 132 20.65 13.22 -16.96
C LEU A 132 22.15 12.94 -17.09
N ARG A 133 22.57 11.73 -16.70
CA ARG A 133 23.97 11.30 -16.68
C ARG A 133 24.15 9.92 -17.30
N SER A 134 25.30 9.73 -17.95
CA SER A 134 25.83 8.41 -18.29
C SER A 134 26.86 8.00 -17.24
N PHE A 135 27.21 6.72 -17.23
CA PHE A 135 28.45 6.25 -16.64
C PHE A 135 29.61 6.42 -17.63
N GLU A 136 30.81 6.69 -17.12
CA GLU A 136 32.07 6.70 -17.85
C GLU A 136 32.89 5.44 -17.48
N ALA A 137 34.18 5.42 -17.82
CA ALA A 137 35.09 4.29 -17.57
C ALA A 137 35.37 3.98 -16.08
N ASN A 138 34.74 4.68 -15.13
CA ASN A 138 34.79 4.39 -13.70
C ASN A 138 33.39 4.54 -13.07
N ALA A 139 32.41 3.91 -13.71
CA ALA A 139 30.97 4.04 -13.51
C ALA A 139 30.48 4.18 -12.05
N PHE A 140 31.04 3.40 -11.12
CA PHE A 140 30.62 3.48 -9.72
C PHE A 140 31.14 4.74 -9.01
N GLN A 141 32.29 5.29 -9.41
CA GLN A 141 32.75 6.60 -8.93
C GLN A 141 31.95 7.75 -9.55
N ASP A 142 31.46 7.62 -10.79
CA ASP A 142 30.55 8.61 -11.38
C ASP A 142 29.22 8.67 -10.61
N LEU A 143 28.73 7.51 -10.15
CA LEU A 143 27.57 7.40 -9.26
C LEU A 143 27.84 8.05 -7.90
N LEU A 144 28.96 7.74 -7.25
CA LEU A 144 29.33 8.35 -5.95
C LEU A 144 29.57 9.86 -6.05
N ALA A 145 30.18 10.35 -7.14
CA ALA A 145 30.35 11.77 -7.39
C ALA A 145 29.01 12.49 -7.62
N THR A 146 28.00 11.76 -8.15
CA THR A 146 26.66 12.30 -8.41
C THR A 146 25.80 12.34 -7.14
N TYR A 147 25.70 11.24 -6.39
CA TYR A 147 24.81 11.13 -5.23
C TYR A 147 25.46 11.51 -3.89
N GLY A 148 26.78 11.36 -3.77
CA GLY A 148 27.48 11.41 -2.48
C GLY A 148 27.44 10.06 -1.74
N PRO A 149 27.53 10.07 -0.39
CA PRO A 149 27.45 8.86 0.43
C PRO A 149 26.12 8.12 0.27
N LEU A 150 26.17 6.79 0.25
CA LEU A 150 25.00 5.93 -0.02
C LEU A 150 24.40 5.29 1.24
N ASP A 151 24.88 5.64 2.43
CA ASP A 151 24.53 4.98 3.71
C ASP A 151 23.03 5.06 4.06
N ASN A 152 22.34 6.07 3.54
CA ASN A 152 20.88 6.25 3.67
C ASN A 152 20.09 5.71 2.47
N VAL A 153 20.75 5.23 1.42
CA VAL A 153 20.12 4.85 0.14
C VAL A 153 19.67 3.40 0.17
N ARG A 154 18.46 3.13 -0.33
CA ARG A 154 17.83 1.81 -0.29
C ARG A 154 17.43 1.26 -1.64
N ILE A 155 17.04 2.13 -2.56
CA ILE A 155 16.68 1.78 -3.94
C ILE A 155 17.40 2.75 -4.90
N VAL A 156 17.91 2.26 -6.01
CA VAL A 156 18.37 3.09 -7.14
C VAL A 156 17.69 2.59 -8.42
N THR A 157 16.96 3.47 -9.09
CA THR A 157 16.44 3.23 -10.44
C THR A 157 17.45 3.72 -11.47
N LEU A 158 17.82 2.84 -12.39
CA LEU A 158 18.70 3.15 -13.53
C LEU A 158 18.23 2.46 -14.82
N ALA A 159 18.73 2.97 -15.95
CA ALA A 159 18.51 2.37 -17.25
C ALA A 159 19.63 1.35 -17.57
N PRO A 160 19.33 0.03 -17.68
CA PRO A 160 20.36 -1.00 -17.84
C PRO A 160 21.09 -0.96 -19.18
N GLU A 161 20.54 -0.33 -20.21
CA GLU A 161 21.21 -0.19 -21.52
C GLU A 161 22.36 0.83 -21.54
N LEU A 162 22.54 1.61 -20.46
CA LEU A 162 23.69 2.51 -20.33
C LEU A 162 25.00 1.72 -20.22
N GLY A 163 26.06 2.22 -20.84
CA GLY A 163 27.40 1.62 -20.76
C GLY A 163 27.84 1.43 -19.30
N HIS A 164 28.55 0.35 -19.00
CA HIS A 164 29.04 0.01 -17.64
C HIS A 164 27.97 -0.16 -16.54
N SER A 165 26.67 -0.10 -16.85
CA SER A 165 25.56 -0.31 -15.90
C SER A 165 25.72 -1.58 -15.05
N HIS A 166 26.12 -2.69 -15.68
CA HIS A 166 26.31 -4.00 -15.04
C HIS A 166 27.36 -4.01 -13.92
N GLU A 167 28.35 -3.12 -13.94
CA GLU A 167 29.34 -2.96 -12.87
C GLU A 167 28.71 -2.24 -11.67
N VAL A 168 27.96 -1.18 -11.96
CA VAL A 168 27.23 -0.38 -10.96
C VAL A 168 26.14 -1.20 -10.28
N ILE A 169 25.39 -2.00 -11.03
CA ILE A 169 24.36 -2.90 -10.47
C ILE A 169 25.00 -3.86 -9.45
N ARG A 170 26.18 -4.43 -9.75
CA ARG A 170 26.91 -5.34 -8.84
C ARG A 170 27.39 -4.65 -7.58
N GLU A 171 27.99 -3.47 -7.70
CA GLU A 171 28.48 -2.70 -6.54
C GLU A 171 27.33 -2.26 -5.62
N LEU A 172 26.20 -1.79 -6.18
CA LEU A 172 25.00 -1.46 -5.41
C LEU A 172 24.40 -2.69 -4.70
N THR A 173 24.25 -3.80 -5.44
CA THR A 173 23.70 -5.06 -4.89
C THR A 173 24.59 -5.61 -3.77
N THR A 174 25.91 -5.49 -3.90
CA THR A 174 26.90 -5.92 -2.88
C THR A 174 26.79 -5.08 -1.58
N ARG A 175 26.23 -3.87 -1.65
CA ARG A 175 25.94 -3.00 -0.49
C ARG A 175 24.52 -3.19 0.08
N GLY A 176 23.73 -4.13 -0.47
CA GLY A 176 22.34 -4.35 -0.06
C GLY A 176 21.35 -3.31 -0.60
N ILE A 177 21.78 -2.45 -1.51
CA ILE A 177 20.92 -1.47 -2.19
C ILE A 177 20.16 -2.21 -3.29
N CYS A 178 18.84 -2.08 -3.30
CA CYS A 178 17.99 -2.66 -4.34
C CYS A 178 18.20 -1.88 -5.64
N VAL A 179 18.49 -2.58 -6.74
CA VAL A 179 18.60 -1.94 -8.05
C VAL A 179 17.34 -2.22 -8.86
N SER A 180 16.74 -1.13 -9.36
CA SER A 180 15.51 -1.14 -10.14
C SER A 180 15.77 -0.72 -11.58
N LEU A 181 15.00 -1.31 -12.49
CA LEU A 181 15.06 -1.03 -13.93
C LEU A 181 13.88 -0.12 -14.30
N GLY A 182 14.17 1.06 -14.83
CA GLY A 182 13.16 2.06 -15.18
C GLY A 182 13.72 3.15 -16.09
N HIS A 183 12.84 3.97 -16.68
CA HIS A 183 13.22 5.06 -17.58
C HIS A 183 14.19 4.60 -18.69
N SER A 184 13.83 3.55 -19.42
CA SER A 184 14.77 2.73 -20.21
C SER A 184 14.22 2.28 -21.56
N VAL A 185 15.09 2.23 -22.57
CA VAL A 185 14.84 1.63 -23.90
C VAL A 185 15.43 0.22 -24.05
N ALA A 186 15.72 -0.47 -22.94
CA ALA A 186 16.31 -1.80 -22.97
C ALA A 186 15.40 -2.88 -23.60
N ASP A 187 16.01 -3.73 -24.42
CA ASP A 187 15.44 -5.00 -24.86
C ASP A 187 15.35 -6.01 -23.69
N LEU A 188 14.63 -7.12 -23.89
CA LEU A 188 14.53 -8.17 -22.87
C LEU A 188 15.91 -8.70 -22.44
N ARG A 189 16.90 -8.72 -23.35
CA ARG A 189 18.21 -9.31 -23.06
C ARG A 189 19.03 -8.43 -22.12
N ALA A 190 19.10 -7.13 -22.35
CA ALA A 190 19.76 -6.18 -21.46
C ALA A 190 19.07 -6.15 -20.09
N ALA A 191 17.75 -6.32 -20.05
CA ALA A 191 17.00 -6.50 -18.81
C ALA A 191 17.37 -7.81 -18.08
N GLU A 192 17.49 -8.94 -18.80
CA GLU A 192 17.97 -10.23 -18.26
C GLU A 192 19.41 -10.13 -17.74
N ASP A 193 20.33 -9.57 -18.52
CA ASP A 193 21.75 -9.38 -18.16
C ASP A 193 21.93 -8.42 -16.95
N ALA A 194 21.00 -7.48 -16.75
CA ALA A 194 20.92 -6.63 -15.56
C ALA A 194 20.44 -7.38 -14.30
N VAL A 195 19.46 -8.28 -14.43
CA VAL A 195 19.04 -9.18 -13.34
C VAL A 195 20.16 -10.14 -12.96
N TRP A 196 20.87 -10.71 -13.94
CA TRP A 196 22.08 -11.52 -13.70
C TRP A 196 23.21 -10.74 -13.02
N SER A 197 23.25 -9.42 -13.20
CA SER A 197 24.21 -8.53 -12.53
C SER A 197 23.75 -8.08 -11.13
N GLY A 198 22.48 -8.30 -10.77
CA GLY A 198 22.01 -8.12 -9.39
C GLY A 198 20.63 -7.49 -9.23
N ALA A 199 20.02 -6.92 -10.28
CA ALA A 199 18.75 -6.21 -10.20
C ALA A 199 17.58 -7.08 -9.68
N THR A 200 16.62 -6.45 -9.03
CA THR A 200 15.49 -7.10 -8.32
C THR A 200 14.14 -6.42 -8.50
N PHE A 201 14.11 -5.19 -9.04
CA PHE A 201 12.90 -4.38 -9.14
C PHE A 201 12.72 -3.78 -10.55
N ILE A 202 11.48 -3.45 -10.88
CA ILE A 202 11.10 -2.68 -12.07
C ILE A 202 10.28 -1.49 -11.61
N THR A 203 10.68 -0.29 -11.99
CA THR A 203 10.04 0.96 -11.55
C THR A 203 8.77 1.22 -12.36
N HIS A 204 7.67 1.57 -11.66
CA HIS A 204 6.34 1.89 -12.21
C HIS A 204 6.01 1.26 -13.59
N LEU A 205 5.92 -0.08 -13.64
CA LEU A 205 5.82 -0.89 -14.85
C LEU A 205 4.84 -0.30 -15.90
N PHE A 206 5.22 -0.43 -17.17
CA PHE A 206 4.65 0.19 -18.37
C PHE A 206 4.94 1.70 -18.54
N ASN A 207 5.17 2.45 -17.46
CA ASN A 207 5.55 3.86 -17.56
C ASN A 207 7.04 3.99 -17.90
N ALA A 208 7.40 5.03 -18.66
CA ALA A 208 8.78 5.35 -19.03
C ALA A 208 9.64 4.16 -19.55
N MET A 209 9.06 3.23 -20.31
CA MET A 209 9.80 2.11 -20.90
C MET A 209 9.36 1.81 -22.34
N LEU A 210 10.00 0.85 -23.01
CA LEU A 210 9.50 0.34 -24.30
C LEU A 210 8.10 -0.27 -24.15
N PRO A 211 7.16 -0.02 -25.09
CA PRO A 211 5.92 -0.76 -25.14
C PRO A 211 6.18 -2.25 -25.39
N PHE A 212 5.44 -3.14 -24.73
CA PHE A 212 5.50 -4.57 -24.96
C PHE A 212 5.30 -4.93 -26.44
N HIS A 213 6.24 -5.66 -27.03
CA HIS A 213 6.17 -6.12 -28.41
C HIS A 213 6.41 -7.63 -28.53
N HIS A 214 5.67 -8.29 -29.43
CA HIS A 214 5.60 -9.76 -29.51
C HIS A 214 6.91 -10.48 -29.92
N ARG A 215 7.92 -9.76 -30.42
CA ARG A 215 9.26 -10.31 -30.74
C ARG A 215 10.32 -10.01 -29.68
N ASP A 216 10.07 -8.97 -28.91
CA ASP A 216 10.95 -8.45 -27.89
C ASP A 216 10.06 -7.66 -26.91
N PRO A 217 9.73 -8.24 -25.74
CA PRO A 217 8.85 -7.61 -24.78
C PRO A 217 9.54 -6.52 -23.94
N GLY A 218 10.84 -6.27 -24.15
CA GLY A 218 11.64 -5.36 -23.32
C GLY A 218 11.64 -5.78 -21.84
N ILE A 219 11.83 -4.79 -20.95
CA ILE A 219 11.74 -4.95 -19.49
C ILE A 219 10.44 -5.64 -19.05
N VAL A 220 9.31 -5.42 -19.73
CA VAL A 220 8.02 -6.04 -19.39
C VAL A 220 8.07 -7.58 -19.49
N GLY A 221 8.96 -8.13 -20.32
CA GLY A 221 9.14 -9.59 -20.44
C GLY A 221 9.79 -10.25 -19.22
N LEU A 222 10.44 -9.50 -18.33
CA LEU A 222 11.00 -10.05 -17.08
C LEU A 222 9.93 -10.72 -16.20
N LEU A 223 8.66 -10.30 -16.29
CA LEU A 223 7.56 -10.93 -15.56
C LEU A 223 7.37 -12.42 -15.90
N THR A 224 7.85 -12.87 -17.06
CA THR A 224 7.68 -14.25 -17.54
C THR A 224 8.94 -14.77 -18.24
N SER A 225 10.14 -14.35 -17.82
CA SER A 225 11.40 -14.85 -18.39
C SER A 225 11.86 -16.14 -17.69
N ASP A 226 12.06 -17.20 -18.46
CA ASP A 226 12.64 -18.47 -18.02
C ASP A 226 14.19 -18.41 -17.82
N ARG A 227 14.81 -17.24 -18.05
CA ARG A 227 16.27 -17.05 -18.05
C ARG A 227 16.82 -16.38 -16.78
N LEU A 228 15.96 -16.04 -15.83
CA LEU A 228 16.36 -15.38 -14.60
C LEU A 228 17.13 -16.35 -13.67
N PRO A 229 18.02 -15.86 -12.78
CA PRO A 229 18.73 -16.72 -11.84
C PRO A 229 17.77 -17.52 -10.95
N ALA A 230 18.03 -18.80 -10.75
CA ALA A 230 17.15 -19.68 -9.97
C ALA A 230 16.93 -19.13 -8.54
N GLY A 231 15.65 -18.99 -8.14
CA GLY A 231 15.27 -18.41 -6.85
C GLY A 231 15.23 -16.88 -6.79
N ARG A 232 15.52 -16.16 -7.89
CA ARG A 232 15.36 -14.71 -7.99
C ARG A 232 13.89 -14.36 -8.28
N CYS A 233 13.21 -13.74 -7.32
CA CYS A 233 11.96 -13.02 -7.59
C CYS A 233 12.28 -11.67 -8.25
N ILE A 234 11.45 -11.21 -9.18
CA ILE A 234 11.51 -9.85 -9.74
C ILE A 234 10.24 -9.10 -9.37
N PHE A 235 10.39 -8.17 -8.44
CA PHE A 235 9.31 -7.30 -8.03
C PHE A 235 9.11 -6.17 -9.06
N TYR A 236 7.95 -5.56 -9.08
CA TYR A 236 7.65 -4.44 -9.98
C TYR A 236 6.62 -3.49 -9.36
N GLY A 237 6.89 -2.20 -9.43
CA GLY A 237 6.00 -1.14 -8.96
C GLY A 237 4.80 -0.98 -9.90
N MET A 238 3.60 -0.88 -9.34
CA MET A 238 2.37 -0.56 -10.07
C MET A 238 1.71 0.69 -9.48
N ILE A 239 1.65 1.77 -10.25
CA ILE A 239 0.82 2.94 -9.96
C ILE A 239 -0.64 2.56 -10.28
N ALA A 240 -1.42 2.31 -9.24
CA ALA A 240 -2.78 1.79 -9.35
C ALA A 240 -3.85 2.86 -9.09
N ASP A 241 -3.68 4.08 -9.60
CA ASP A 241 -4.61 5.20 -9.42
C ASP A 241 -5.84 5.17 -10.34
N GLY A 242 -5.73 4.51 -11.51
CA GLY A 242 -6.74 4.47 -12.56
C GLY A 242 -6.46 5.37 -13.76
N THR A 243 -5.38 6.17 -13.69
CA THR A 243 -4.94 7.10 -14.73
C THR A 243 -3.65 6.62 -15.39
N HIS A 244 -2.60 6.34 -14.61
CA HIS A 244 -1.30 5.86 -15.12
C HIS A 244 -1.43 4.46 -15.72
N THR A 245 -1.98 3.51 -14.95
CA THR A 245 -2.15 2.14 -15.40
C THR A 245 -3.61 1.84 -15.73
N ASN A 246 -3.90 1.56 -17.00
CA ASN A 246 -5.20 1.07 -17.43
C ASN A 246 -5.58 -0.23 -16.67
N PRO A 247 -6.83 -0.41 -16.19
CA PRO A 247 -7.27 -1.63 -15.51
C PRO A 247 -7.00 -2.96 -16.25
N ALA A 248 -6.92 -2.94 -17.59
CA ALA A 248 -6.51 -4.12 -18.36
C ALA A 248 -5.01 -4.44 -18.21
N ALA A 249 -4.14 -3.42 -18.16
CA ALA A 249 -2.71 -3.59 -17.93
C ALA A 249 -2.41 -4.03 -16.49
N LEU A 250 -3.11 -3.48 -15.47
CA LEU A 250 -3.07 -3.99 -14.09
C LEU A 250 -3.41 -5.49 -14.03
N ARG A 251 -4.45 -5.93 -14.76
CA ARG A 251 -4.82 -7.35 -14.86
C ARG A 251 -3.79 -8.21 -15.59
N ILE A 252 -3.13 -7.69 -16.62
CA ILE A 252 -2.10 -8.43 -17.37
C ILE A 252 -0.88 -8.67 -16.46
N ALA A 253 -0.34 -7.62 -15.84
CA ALA A 253 0.81 -7.73 -14.96
C ALA A 253 0.54 -8.66 -13.77
N HIS A 254 -0.55 -8.43 -13.03
CA HIS A 254 -0.93 -9.25 -11.87
C HIS A 254 -1.13 -10.73 -12.23
N ARG A 255 -1.66 -11.05 -13.42
CA ARG A 255 -1.84 -12.45 -13.87
C ARG A 255 -0.57 -13.09 -14.39
N ALA A 256 0.39 -12.31 -14.87
CA ALA A 256 1.70 -12.80 -15.29
C ALA A 256 2.57 -13.16 -14.07
N HIS A 257 2.69 -12.25 -13.10
CA HIS A 257 3.53 -12.46 -11.92
C HIS A 257 2.91 -11.85 -10.64
N PRO A 258 1.94 -12.52 -10.00
CA PRO A 258 1.19 -11.94 -8.87
C PRO A 258 2.04 -11.68 -7.62
N GLN A 259 3.11 -12.46 -7.41
CA GLN A 259 3.99 -12.36 -6.24
C GLN A 259 5.03 -11.23 -6.34
N GLY A 260 5.32 -10.73 -7.54
CA GLY A 260 6.21 -9.59 -7.74
C GLY A 260 5.51 -8.23 -7.62
N LEU A 261 4.18 -8.20 -7.58
CA LEU A 261 3.43 -6.94 -7.69
C LEU A 261 3.55 -6.12 -6.40
N VAL A 262 4.26 -5.00 -6.49
CA VAL A 262 4.35 -3.99 -5.42
C VAL A 262 3.48 -2.81 -5.80
N LEU A 263 2.53 -2.43 -4.95
CA LEU A 263 1.82 -1.17 -5.12
C LEU A 263 2.72 -0.02 -4.69
N VAL A 264 2.75 1.03 -5.50
CA VAL A 264 3.41 2.30 -5.22
C VAL A 264 2.43 3.44 -5.49
N THR A 265 2.61 4.59 -4.83
CA THR A 265 1.84 5.78 -5.21
C THR A 265 2.47 6.53 -6.38
N ASP A 266 3.81 6.59 -6.43
CA ASP A 266 4.55 7.59 -7.20
C ASP A 266 4.05 9.01 -6.91
N ALA A 267 3.65 9.26 -5.66
CA ALA A 267 2.98 10.50 -5.28
C ALA A 267 3.92 11.71 -5.33
N ILE A 268 3.42 12.80 -5.90
CA ILE A 268 4.14 14.08 -6.03
C ILE A 268 3.75 15.07 -4.91
N PRO A 269 4.42 16.23 -4.77
CA PRO A 269 4.11 17.24 -3.74
C PRO A 269 2.65 17.70 -3.67
N ALA A 270 1.90 17.55 -4.77
CA ALA A 270 0.47 17.85 -4.85
C ALA A 270 -0.46 16.82 -4.17
N LEU A 271 0.03 15.68 -3.68
CA LEU A 271 -0.77 14.74 -2.88
C LEU A 271 -1.41 15.48 -1.69
N GLY A 272 -2.74 15.41 -1.57
CA GLY A 272 -3.48 16.12 -0.52
C GLY A 272 -3.64 17.63 -0.73
N LEU A 273 -3.26 18.16 -1.90
CA LEU A 273 -3.54 19.53 -2.33
C LEU A 273 -4.60 19.54 -3.46
N GLY A 274 -5.14 20.72 -3.76
CA GLY A 274 -6.09 20.92 -4.85
C GLY A 274 -5.42 21.17 -6.22
N ASN A 275 -6.26 21.27 -7.26
CA ASN A 275 -5.89 21.72 -8.61
C ASN A 275 -5.02 22.98 -8.56
N GLY A 276 -3.97 23.03 -9.39
CA GLY A 276 -3.05 24.16 -9.45
C GLY A 276 -1.72 23.81 -10.13
N ARG A 277 -0.78 24.75 -10.06
CA ARG A 277 0.62 24.48 -10.41
C ARG A 277 1.41 24.09 -9.18
N HIS A 278 2.21 23.05 -9.33
CA HIS A 278 3.09 22.46 -8.33
C HIS A 278 4.46 22.22 -8.98
N THR A 279 5.40 21.65 -8.23
CA THR A 279 6.75 21.29 -8.73
C THR A 279 7.07 19.83 -8.43
N LEU A 280 8.00 19.27 -9.21
CA LEU A 280 8.62 17.96 -8.99
C LEU A 280 10.11 18.09 -9.36
N GLY A 281 10.98 18.13 -8.35
CA GLY A 281 12.38 18.49 -8.52
C GLY A 281 12.53 19.90 -9.11
N GLN A 282 12.99 19.98 -10.35
CA GLN A 282 13.18 21.23 -11.08
C GLN A 282 12.14 21.43 -12.20
N GLN A 283 11.09 20.60 -12.26
CA GLN A 283 10.05 20.62 -13.28
C GLN A 283 8.75 21.26 -12.74
N GLU A 284 8.12 22.16 -13.51
CA GLU A 284 6.74 22.60 -13.23
C GLU A 284 5.73 21.52 -13.63
N VAL A 285 4.70 21.35 -12.79
CA VAL A 285 3.63 20.35 -12.94
C VAL A 285 2.27 21.02 -12.79
N GLU A 286 1.32 20.70 -13.67
CA GLU A 286 -0.06 21.17 -13.63
C GLU A 286 -0.99 20.03 -13.21
N VAL A 287 -1.79 20.26 -12.17
CA VAL A 287 -2.70 19.26 -11.58
C VAL A 287 -4.15 19.62 -11.87
N ASP A 288 -4.87 18.68 -12.49
CA ASP A 288 -6.31 18.77 -12.76
C ASP A 288 -7.04 17.49 -12.33
N GLY A 289 -7.92 17.63 -11.33
CA GLY A 289 -8.75 16.54 -10.80
C GLY A 289 -7.91 15.52 -10.05
N LEU A 290 -7.65 14.38 -10.69
CA LEU A 290 -6.82 13.29 -10.15
C LEU A 290 -5.56 13.02 -11.01
N THR A 291 -5.17 13.97 -11.86
CA THR A 291 -4.03 13.80 -12.79
C THR A 291 -3.04 14.95 -12.69
N ALA A 292 -1.75 14.61 -12.73
CA ALA A 292 -0.64 15.56 -12.78
C ALA A 292 0.10 15.45 -14.13
N TYR A 293 0.40 16.60 -14.74
CA TYR A 293 1.00 16.68 -16.07
C TYR A 293 2.20 17.64 -16.09
N VAL A 294 3.21 17.35 -16.90
CA VAL A 294 4.33 18.27 -17.15
C VAL A 294 3.79 19.59 -17.72
N ALA A 295 4.07 20.71 -17.06
CA ALA A 295 3.56 22.01 -17.47
C ALA A 295 4.27 22.53 -18.73
N GLY A 296 3.51 22.99 -19.71
CA GLY A 296 4.03 23.65 -20.92
C GLY A 296 4.47 22.73 -22.05
N GLU A 297 4.56 21.41 -21.86
CA GLU A 297 4.82 20.47 -22.97
C GLU A 297 3.58 20.36 -23.89
N PRO A 298 3.77 20.31 -25.23
CA PRO A 298 2.69 20.04 -26.17
C PRO A 298 2.24 18.56 -26.07
N PRO A 299 1.00 18.24 -26.45
CA PRO A 299 0.46 16.89 -26.33
C PRO A 299 1.21 15.84 -27.17
N ASP A 300 1.58 14.73 -26.53
CA ASP A 300 2.20 13.55 -27.14
C ASP A 300 1.27 12.91 -28.20
N PRO A 301 1.78 12.63 -29.42
CA PRO A 301 1.03 11.97 -30.47
C PRO A 301 0.75 10.47 -30.24
N LEU A 302 1.35 9.81 -29.24
CA LEU A 302 1.17 8.38 -28.96
C LEU A 302 0.02 8.05 -27.98
N GLY A 303 -0.66 9.07 -27.43
CA GLY A 303 -1.82 8.91 -26.54
C GLY A 303 -2.97 8.06 -27.09
N PRO A 304 -3.87 7.57 -26.22
CA PRO A 304 -4.91 6.59 -26.58
C PRO A 304 -5.98 7.19 -27.52
N ARG A 305 -5.78 6.99 -28.83
CA ARG A 305 -6.60 7.53 -29.93
C ARG A 305 -8.01 6.92 -30.07
N SER A 306 -8.56 6.30 -29.03
CA SER A 306 -9.71 5.38 -29.13
C SER A 306 -10.72 5.52 -27.98
N GLN A 307 -11.25 6.73 -27.77
CA GLN A 307 -12.45 6.98 -26.96
C GLN A 307 -13.42 7.94 -27.68
N PRO A 308 -14.73 7.97 -27.32
CA PRO A 308 -15.72 8.76 -28.06
C PRO A 308 -15.52 10.27 -27.96
N ALA A 309 -15.86 10.99 -29.03
CA ALA A 309 -15.71 12.44 -29.17
C ALA A 309 -16.68 13.30 -28.31
N SER A 310 -17.17 12.77 -27.19
CA SER A 310 -18.04 13.45 -26.22
C SER A 310 -17.32 13.87 -24.93
N CYS A 311 -16.03 13.56 -24.78
CA CYS A 311 -15.21 14.03 -23.67
C CYS A 311 -14.39 15.29 -24.07
N PRO A 312 -14.61 16.47 -23.45
CA PRO A 312 -13.89 17.69 -23.81
C PRO A 312 -12.36 17.59 -23.71
N LEU A 313 -11.84 16.83 -22.73
CA LEU A 313 -10.40 16.63 -22.52
C LEU A 313 -9.72 15.89 -23.69
N CYS A 314 -10.45 15.04 -24.42
CA CYS A 314 -9.88 14.22 -25.51
C CYS A 314 -9.63 15.00 -26.82
N SER A 315 -9.93 16.31 -26.85
CA SER A 315 -9.72 17.18 -28.02
C SER A 315 -8.26 17.64 -28.17
N GLN A 316 -7.42 17.36 -27.17
CA GLN A 316 -5.99 17.60 -27.13
C GLN A 316 -5.33 16.26 -26.79
N GLY A 317 -4.15 15.96 -27.35
CA GLY A 317 -3.47 14.68 -27.07
C GLY A 317 -2.92 14.58 -25.65
N THR A 318 -2.16 13.53 -25.34
CA THR A 318 -1.67 13.27 -23.98
C THR A 318 -0.57 14.23 -23.58
N LYS A 319 -0.82 15.14 -22.63
CA LYS A 319 0.30 15.76 -21.90
C LYS A 319 1.09 14.66 -21.18
N THR A 320 2.41 14.80 -21.09
CA THR A 320 3.28 13.89 -20.33
C THR A 320 2.80 13.81 -18.88
N LEU A 321 2.48 12.60 -18.40
CA LEU A 321 2.14 12.37 -16.99
C LEU A 321 3.37 12.60 -16.10
N SER A 322 3.14 13.10 -14.89
CA SER A 322 4.20 13.49 -13.96
C SER A 322 3.89 13.02 -12.54
N GLY A 323 3.93 11.70 -12.32
CA GLY A 323 3.60 11.06 -11.05
C GLY A 323 2.12 11.19 -10.67
N SER A 324 1.72 10.56 -9.56
CA SER A 324 0.32 10.53 -9.12
C SER A 324 0.02 11.51 -7.98
N ILE A 325 -1.27 11.70 -7.71
CA ILE A 325 -1.78 12.30 -6.46
C ILE A 325 -2.67 11.32 -5.67
N ALA A 326 -2.70 10.05 -6.07
CA ALA A 326 -3.47 9.02 -5.37
C ALA A 326 -2.69 8.48 -4.14
N PRO A 327 -3.28 8.46 -2.94
CA PRO A 327 -2.69 7.82 -1.78
C PRO A 327 -2.79 6.29 -1.81
N MET A 328 -1.94 5.62 -1.03
CA MET A 328 -1.82 4.14 -1.03
C MET A 328 -3.15 3.41 -0.77
N ASP A 329 -4.00 3.91 0.13
CA ASP A 329 -5.31 3.29 0.40
C ASP A 329 -6.27 3.37 -0.80
N VAL A 330 -6.17 4.42 -1.62
CA VAL A 330 -6.88 4.52 -2.91
C VAL A 330 -6.27 3.55 -3.93
N CYS A 331 -4.94 3.43 -4.00
CA CYS A 331 -4.26 2.47 -4.87
C CYS A 331 -4.66 1.02 -4.55
N VAL A 332 -4.72 0.63 -3.27
CA VAL A 332 -5.21 -0.70 -2.82
C VAL A 332 -6.67 -0.92 -3.26
N ARG A 333 -7.58 0.03 -2.96
CA ARG A 333 -9.00 -0.10 -3.34
C ARG A 333 -9.22 -0.11 -4.85
N HIS A 334 -8.45 0.65 -5.63
CA HIS A 334 -8.55 0.61 -7.08
C HIS A 334 -7.91 -0.65 -7.67
N PHE A 335 -6.75 -1.11 -7.19
CA PHE A 335 -6.12 -2.36 -7.60
C PHE A 335 -7.06 -3.57 -7.43
N LEU A 336 -7.70 -3.69 -6.26
CA LEU A 336 -8.69 -4.73 -5.97
C LEU A 336 -9.84 -4.70 -6.98
N ARG A 337 -10.46 -3.54 -7.19
CA ARG A 337 -11.58 -3.35 -8.14
C ARG A 337 -11.17 -3.57 -9.61
N ALA A 338 -9.96 -3.17 -9.98
CA ALA A 338 -9.44 -3.30 -11.34
C ALA A 338 -9.07 -4.75 -11.69
N THR A 339 -8.57 -5.52 -10.73
CA THR A 339 -8.11 -6.90 -10.97
C THR A 339 -9.14 -7.98 -10.68
N GLY A 340 -9.97 -7.79 -9.64
CA GLY A 340 -10.79 -8.86 -9.07
C GLY A 340 -9.95 -9.91 -8.34
N CYS A 341 -8.78 -9.53 -7.80
CA CYS A 341 -7.99 -10.38 -6.91
C CYS A 341 -8.67 -10.54 -5.53
N SER A 342 -8.03 -11.29 -4.62
CA SER A 342 -8.50 -11.40 -3.24
C SER A 342 -8.10 -10.17 -2.42
N VAL A 343 -8.78 -9.92 -1.29
CA VAL A 343 -8.46 -8.80 -0.38
C VAL A 343 -7.04 -8.97 0.16
N GLU A 344 -6.69 -10.20 0.55
CA GLU A 344 -5.37 -10.61 0.99
C GLU A 344 -4.31 -10.23 -0.04
N SER A 345 -4.48 -10.57 -1.33
CA SER A 345 -3.49 -10.22 -2.37
C SER A 345 -3.42 -8.73 -2.71
N ALA A 346 -4.47 -7.95 -2.47
CA ALA A 346 -4.40 -6.49 -2.57
C ALA A 346 -3.62 -5.86 -1.39
N LEU A 347 -3.68 -6.47 -0.21
CA LEU A 347 -2.95 -6.05 0.99
C LEU A 347 -1.49 -6.55 0.98
N GLU A 348 -1.24 -7.79 0.55
CA GLU A 348 0.10 -8.37 0.31
C GLU A 348 0.89 -7.43 -0.63
N ALA A 349 0.27 -6.95 -1.72
CA ALA A 349 0.90 -6.06 -2.69
C ALA A 349 1.30 -4.67 -2.13
N ALA A 350 0.61 -4.17 -1.10
CA ALA A 350 0.94 -2.90 -0.44
C ALA A 350 1.76 -3.05 0.85
N SER A 351 2.12 -4.28 1.26
CA SER A 351 2.81 -4.51 2.54
C SER A 351 3.83 -5.65 2.49
N LEU A 352 3.40 -6.89 2.25
CA LEU A 352 4.27 -8.07 2.21
C LEU A 352 5.27 -8.02 1.04
N HIS A 353 4.81 -7.74 -0.18
CA HIS A 353 5.67 -7.68 -1.36
C HIS A 353 6.72 -6.54 -1.28
N PRO A 354 6.39 -5.29 -0.91
CA PRO A 354 7.42 -4.26 -0.66
C PRO A 354 8.33 -4.60 0.53
N ALA A 355 7.87 -5.33 1.55
CA ALA A 355 8.77 -5.84 2.60
C ALA A 355 9.75 -6.90 2.05
N GLN A 356 9.29 -7.85 1.23
CA GLN A 356 10.12 -8.90 0.61
C GLN A 356 11.13 -8.33 -0.40
N LEU A 357 10.71 -7.36 -1.23
CA LEU A 357 11.59 -6.55 -2.09
C LEU A 357 12.78 -5.97 -1.32
N LEU A 358 12.53 -5.53 -0.08
CA LEU A 358 13.54 -4.95 0.80
C LEU A 358 14.19 -5.98 1.75
N GLY A 359 13.79 -7.25 1.76
CA GLY A 359 14.30 -8.24 2.72
C GLY A 359 13.95 -7.91 4.19
N LEU A 360 12.81 -7.26 4.41
CA LEU A 360 12.27 -6.82 5.70
C LEU A 360 11.11 -7.71 6.20
N GLU A 361 10.77 -8.78 5.49
CA GLU A 361 9.57 -9.60 5.67
C GLU A 361 9.45 -10.29 7.04
N LYS A 362 10.56 -10.38 7.79
CA LYS A 362 10.60 -10.90 9.17
C LYS A 362 10.25 -9.84 10.24
N SER A 363 10.08 -8.59 9.82
CA SER A 363 9.88 -7.43 10.70
C SER A 363 8.74 -6.51 10.26
N LYS A 364 8.46 -6.41 8.96
CA LYS A 364 7.39 -5.58 8.38
C LYS A 364 6.67 -6.33 7.27
N GLY A 365 5.48 -5.88 6.90
CA GLY A 365 4.67 -6.52 5.86
C GLY A 365 4.02 -7.85 6.25
N THR A 366 4.10 -8.24 7.54
CA THR A 366 3.45 -9.42 8.10
C THR A 366 2.88 -9.11 9.49
N LEU A 367 1.97 -9.96 9.98
CA LEU A 367 1.50 -9.98 11.37
C LEU A 367 2.10 -11.16 12.18
N ASP A 368 3.18 -11.77 11.69
CA ASP A 368 3.88 -12.87 12.38
C ASP A 368 4.44 -12.47 13.76
N PHE A 369 4.54 -13.46 14.66
CA PHE A 369 5.08 -13.26 16.01
C PHE A 369 6.55 -12.79 15.97
N GLY A 370 6.86 -11.70 16.67
CA GLY A 370 8.16 -11.06 16.68
C GLY A 370 8.33 -9.93 15.64
N ALA A 371 7.42 -9.78 14.68
CA ALA A 371 7.40 -8.64 13.78
C ALA A 371 7.10 -7.32 14.52
N ASP A 372 7.37 -6.19 13.86
CA ASP A 372 7.02 -4.87 14.34
C ASP A 372 5.48 -4.76 14.40
N ALA A 373 4.93 -4.16 15.45
CA ALA A 373 3.49 -3.94 15.60
C ALA A 373 3.02 -2.72 14.79
N ASP A 374 3.29 -2.75 13.49
CA ASP A 374 2.95 -1.74 12.48
C ASP A 374 1.83 -2.30 11.59
N PHE A 375 0.59 -1.83 11.81
CA PHE A 375 -0.61 -2.41 11.19
C PHE A 375 -1.73 -1.38 11.00
N VAL A 376 -2.69 -1.71 10.14
CA VAL A 376 -3.87 -0.90 9.84
C VAL A 376 -5.14 -1.62 10.24
N VAL A 377 -6.14 -0.85 10.67
CA VAL A 377 -7.52 -1.29 10.87
C VAL A 377 -8.35 -0.78 9.69
N LEU A 378 -9.04 -1.66 8.97
CA LEU A 378 -9.78 -1.35 7.75
C LEU A 378 -11.27 -1.74 7.88
N ASP A 379 -12.15 -1.01 7.20
CA ASP A 379 -13.53 -1.46 6.99
C ASP A 379 -13.65 -2.50 5.85
N ASP A 380 -14.83 -3.09 5.67
CA ASP A 380 -15.12 -4.10 4.62
C ASP A 380 -14.94 -3.57 3.18
N SER A 381 -14.80 -2.25 3.01
CA SER A 381 -14.51 -1.58 1.74
C SER A 381 -13.04 -1.15 1.61
N LEU A 382 -12.19 -1.52 2.57
CA LEU A 382 -10.79 -1.16 2.73
C LEU A 382 -10.52 0.35 2.86
N HIS A 383 -11.38 1.10 3.56
CA HIS A 383 -11.04 2.43 4.06
C HIS A 383 -10.32 2.33 5.41
N VAL A 384 -9.25 3.10 5.56
CA VAL A 384 -8.45 3.16 6.81
C VAL A 384 -9.31 3.75 7.93
N GLN A 385 -9.40 3.01 9.03
CA GLN A 385 -10.13 3.37 10.24
C GLN A 385 -9.17 3.81 11.35
N ALA A 386 -8.01 3.16 11.43
CA ALA A 386 -6.89 3.56 12.27
C ALA A 386 -5.56 2.99 11.75
N THR A 387 -4.46 3.69 12.02
CA THR A 387 -3.08 3.28 11.69
C THR A 387 -2.25 3.20 12.96
N TYR A 388 -1.62 2.04 13.17
CA TYR A 388 -0.78 1.73 14.32
C TYR A 388 0.68 1.62 13.89
N ILE A 389 1.59 2.15 14.71
CA ILE A 389 3.03 1.93 14.61
C ILE A 389 3.56 1.57 15.99
N SER A 390 4.37 0.51 16.10
CA SER A 390 4.85 -0.03 17.36
C SER A 390 3.74 -0.25 18.41
N GLY A 391 2.54 -0.62 17.97
CA GLY A 391 1.36 -0.84 18.82
C GLY A 391 0.63 0.41 19.30
N LEU A 392 1.07 1.61 18.91
CA LEU A 392 0.44 2.88 19.25
C LEU A 392 -0.42 3.37 18.09
N VAL A 393 -1.65 3.81 18.36
CA VAL A 393 -2.48 4.53 17.37
C VAL A 393 -1.85 5.89 17.11
N LEU A 394 -1.58 6.21 15.85
CA LEU A 394 -1.04 7.52 15.45
C LEU A 394 -1.95 8.30 14.49
N ALA A 395 -2.95 7.63 13.91
CA ALA A 395 -4.06 8.26 13.20
C ALA A 395 -5.32 7.42 13.36
N SER A 396 -6.47 8.04 13.60
CA SER A 396 -7.78 7.38 13.60
C SER A 396 -8.87 8.24 12.97
N CYS A 397 -9.88 7.59 12.39
CA CYS A 397 -11.00 8.26 11.76
C CYS A 397 -11.84 9.01 12.81
N GLY A 398 -11.73 10.34 12.82
CA GLY A 398 -12.37 11.23 13.79
C GLY A 398 -11.42 12.11 14.60
N ASP A 399 -10.09 11.92 14.49
CA ASP A 399 -9.11 12.83 15.10
C ASP A 399 -9.19 14.25 14.48
N PRO A 400 -8.92 15.34 15.24
CA PRO A 400 -8.83 16.69 14.66
C PRO A 400 -7.69 16.87 13.63
N ALA A 401 -6.73 15.94 13.59
CA ALA A 401 -5.67 15.88 12.57
C ALA A 401 -6.03 14.97 11.37
N TRP A 402 -7.16 14.27 11.43
CA TRP A 402 -7.72 13.46 10.35
C TRP A 402 -8.51 14.38 9.39
N GLU A 403 -7.78 15.01 8.47
CA GLU A 403 -8.40 15.47 7.22
C GLU A 403 -8.84 14.22 6.45
N ALA A 404 -10.14 13.93 6.51
CA ALA A 404 -10.72 12.79 5.83
C ALA A 404 -10.39 12.85 4.32
N PRO A 405 -10.05 11.71 3.67
CA PRO A 405 -9.76 11.70 2.25
C PRO A 405 -10.94 12.31 1.49
N MET A 406 -10.64 13.19 0.53
CA MET A 406 -11.67 13.91 -0.24
C MET A 406 -12.58 12.93 -0.99
N CYS A 407 -13.70 12.57 -0.37
CA CYS A 407 -14.79 11.92 -1.06
C CYS A 407 -15.22 12.82 -2.22
N PRO A 408 -15.29 12.33 -3.47
CA PRO A 408 -15.86 13.11 -4.55
C PRO A 408 -17.28 13.48 -4.14
N ALA A 409 -17.58 14.79 -4.14
CA ALA A 409 -18.85 15.31 -3.68
C ALA A 409 -19.96 14.95 -4.66
N HIS A 410 -20.45 13.71 -4.60
CA HIS A 410 -21.71 13.32 -5.23
C HIS A 410 -22.81 14.18 -4.61
N PRO A 411 -23.46 15.08 -5.37
CA PRO A 411 -24.56 15.87 -4.84
C PRO A 411 -25.68 14.90 -4.49
N ILE A 412 -25.96 14.75 -3.19
CA ILE A 412 -27.12 13.99 -2.72
C ILE A 412 -28.35 14.80 -3.11
N SER A 413 -28.90 14.48 -4.29
CA SER A 413 -30.18 15.00 -4.77
C SER A 413 -31.29 14.49 -3.86
N VAL A 414 -31.54 15.18 -2.75
CA VAL A 414 -32.65 14.90 -1.85
C VAL A 414 -33.95 15.27 -2.57
N ILE A 415 -34.49 14.32 -3.32
CA ILE A 415 -35.83 14.41 -3.91
C ILE A 415 -36.84 14.28 -2.77
N LEU A 416 -37.14 15.40 -2.12
CA LEU A 416 -38.29 15.49 -1.21
C LEU A 416 -39.58 15.29 -2.02
N PRO A 417 -40.48 14.38 -1.62
CA PRO A 417 -41.80 14.30 -2.22
C PRO A 417 -42.57 15.61 -1.93
N SER A 418 -43.28 16.11 -2.95
CA SER A 418 -43.98 17.40 -2.90
C SER A 418 -45.37 17.30 -2.25
N SER A 419 -45.88 18.45 -1.76
CA SER A 419 -47.03 18.62 -0.84
C SER A 419 -46.75 18.08 0.58
N VAL A 420 -47.16 18.73 1.67
CA VAL A 420 -48.38 19.55 1.91
C VAL A 420 -48.06 21.00 2.37
N SER A 421 -49.06 21.89 2.30
CA SER A 421 -49.02 23.33 2.62
C SER A 421 -49.14 23.67 4.12
N PRO A 422 -48.82 24.92 4.56
CA PRO A 422 -48.54 25.27 5.96
C PRO A 422 -49.68 26.00 6.70
N TRP A 423 -49.53 26.18 8.02
CA TRP A 423 -49.94 27.35 8.85
C TRP A 423 -49.17 27.28 10.21
N PRO A 424 -49.17 28.30 11.12
CA PRO A 424 -47.99 28.64 11.93
C PRO A 424 -48.23 28.52 13.45
N TRP A 425 -47.25 28.95 14.27
CA TRP A 425 -47.34 30.01 15.30
C TRP A 425 -46.02 30.02 16.14
N HIS A 426 -45.40 31.19 16.30
CA HIS A 426 -44.63 31.77 17.44
C HIS A 426 -43.99 30.83 18.51
N THR A 427 -42.78 31.06 19.06
CA THR A 427 -42.04 32.32 19.39
C THR A 427 -40.53 31.99 19.66
N PRO A 428 -39.59 32.97 19.73
CA PRO A 428 -38.14 32.70 19.79
C PRO A 428 -37.53 32.77 21.21
N ILE A 429 -36.31 32.23 21.37
CA ILE A 429 -35.41 32.45 22.53
C ILE A 429 -34.00 32.76 22.00
N LEU A 430 -33.26 33.64 22.68
CA LEU A 430 -31.90 34.10 22.35
C LEU A 430 -30.84 33.55 23.35
N PRO A 431 -29.53 33.65 23.06
CA PRO A 431 -28.50 32.84 23.74
C PRO A 431 -27.66 33.57 24.81
N GLU A 432 -27.16 32.79 25.78
CA GLU A 432 -26.03 33.09 26.67
C GLU A 432 -25.08 31.87 26.64
N GLN A 433 -23.82 31.97 26.18
CA GLN A 433 -22.62 32.55 26.82
C GLN A 433 -21.93 31.67 27.89
N ILE A 434 -21.00 30.84 27.39
CA ILE A 434 -19.61 30.62 27.85
C ILE A 434 -19.31 30.79 29.36
N ALA A 435 -18.77 29.72 29.95
CA ALA A 435 -17.79 29.80 31.04
C ALA A 435 -16.66 28.78 30.79
N THR A 436 -15.43 29.12 31.22
CA THR A 436 -14.19 28.36 30.96
C THR A 436 -13.30 28.37 32.21
N VAL A 437 -12.23 27.56 32.21
CA VAL A 437 -11.18 27.41 33.26
C VAL A 437 -11.59 26.51 34.44
N GLY A 438 -10.78 25.53 34.89
CA GLY A 438 -9.53 25.03 34.31
C GLY A 438 -8.65 24.22 35.29
N SER A 439 -7.42 23.93 34.84
CA SER A 439 -6.24 23.40 35.58
C SER A 439 -6.25 21.96 36.13
N ASP A 440 -5.02 21.40 36.10
CA ASP A 440 -4.47 20.30 36.90
C ASP A 440 -4.82 18.83 36.62
N ILE A 441 -4.12 18.28 35.60
CA ILE A 441 -3.46 16.97 35.73
C ILE A 441 -1.97 17.15 35.42
N ARG A 442 -1.12 16.90 36.42
CA ARG A 442 0.30 16.56 36.26
C ARG A 442 0.56 15.22 36.92
N ASP A 443 1.65 14.59 36.46
CA ASP A 443 2.29 13.41 37.05
C ASP A 443 1.40 12.16 37.20
N TRP A 444 1.67 11.17 36.35
CA TRP A 444 2.00 9.79 36.77
C TRP A 444 2.59 9.06 35.56
N CYS A 445 3.90 9.20 35.36
CA CYS A 445 4.60 8.57 34.23
C CYS A 445 5.64 7.57 34.74
N SER A 446 5.36 6.28 34.61
CA SER A 446 6.31 5.19 34.84
C SER A 446 6.10 4.13 33.76
N PRO A 447 7.08 3.86 32.87
CA PRO A 447 6.89 3.00 31.71
C PRO A 447 6.92 1.52 32.11
N ARG A 448 5.80 1.02 32.65
CA ARG A 448 5.50 -0.42 32.64
C ARG A 448 5.08 -0.79 31.22
N SER A 449 5.83 -1.69 30.58
CA SER A 449 5.58 -2.16 29.22
C SER A 449 4.32 -3.05 29.16
N GLY A 450 3.18 -2.39 28.95
CA GLY A 450 1.88 -3.02 28.88
C GLY A 450 1.71 -3.99 27.71
N VAL A 451 0.85 -4.99 27.92
CA VAL A 451 0.32 -5.91 26.91
C VAL A 451 -1.02 -5.37 26.44
N VAL A 452 -1.15 -5.09 25.15
CA VAL A 452 -2.41 -4.73 24.50
C VAL A 452 -2.90 -5.93 23.68
N VAL A 453 -4.20 -6.23 23.75
CA VAL A 453 -4.85 -7.17 22.83
C VAL A 453 -5.93 -6.48 21.99
N LEU A 454 -5.89 -6.71 20.68
CA LEU A 454 -6.96 -6.37 19.75
C LEU A 454 -7.79 -7.62 19.49
N THR A 455 -9.10 -7.52 19.66
CA THR A 455 -10.00 -8.68 19.56
C THR A 455 -11.14 -8.44 18.57
N PHE A 456 -11.64 -9.52 17.97
CA PHE A 456 -12.79 -9.50 17.07
C PHE A 456 -14.05 -9.96 17.81
N SER A 457 -15.00 -9.06 18.09
CA SER A 457 -16.33 -9.47 18.57
C SER A 457 -17.44 -9.19 17.54
N PRO A 458 -18.10 -10.22 16.97
CA PRO A 458 -19.25 -10.04 16.09
C PRO A 458 -20.59 -9.87 16.84
N PHE A 459 -20.60 -9.86 18.18
CA PHE A 459 -21.81 -9.70 18.99
C PHE A 459 -21.62 -8.73 20.16
N GLY A 460 -22.30 -7.58 20.10
CA GLY A 460 -22.45 -6.67 21.23
C GLY A 460 -23.48 -7.20 22.24
N PHE A 461 -23.02 -7.79 23.34
CA PHE A 461 -23.89 -8.28 24.41
C PHE A 461 -24.24 -7.18 25.42
N TRP A 462 -25.50 -6.77 25.46
CA TRP A 462 -26.07 -6.10 26.63
C TRP A 462 -26.13 -7.10 27.80
N GLY A 463 -25.49 -6.78 28.92
CA GLY A 463 -25.20 -7.71 30.01
C GLY A 463 -25.61 -7.24 31.41
N GLY A 464 -26.72 -6.51 31.54
CA GLY A 464 -27.25 -6.11 32.86
C GLY A 464 -28.08 -7.22 33.51
N TRP A 465 -27.65 -7.74 34.67
CA TRP A 465 -28.38 -8.73 35.47
C TRP A 465 -28.42 -8.34 36.97
N PRO A 466 -29.62 -8.12 37.55
CA PRO A 466 -29.86 -8.20 38.99
C PRO A 466 -30.24 -9.64 39.42
N PRO A 467 -30.23 -9.98 40.73
CA PRO A 467 -30.09 -11.37 41.17
C PRO A 467 -31.34 -12.06 41.78
N SER A 468 -31.44 -13.39 41.53
CA SER A 468 -32.09 -14.41 42.39
C SER A 468 -33.63 -14.35 42.58
N PRO A 469 -34.30 -15.35 43.20
CA PRO A 469 -33.83 -16.66 43.70
C PRO A 469 -34.62 -17.90 43.17
N LEU A 470 -34.19 -19.07 43.68
CA LEU A 470 -34.77 -20.43 43.58
C LEU A 470 -36.31 -20.56 43.71
N LEU A 471 -36.89 -21.53 42.99
CA LEU A 471 -37.83 -22.52 43.57
C LEU A 471 -37.88 -23.84 42.76
N MET A 472 -38.48 -24.89 43.34
CA MET A 472 -38.60 -26.24 42.77
C MET A 472 -39.88 -26.41 41.91
N GLY A 473 -39.83 -27.31 40.92
CA GLY A 473 -41.02 -27.77 40.19
C GLY A 473 -40.66 -28.83 39.14
N ALA A 474 -41.46 -29.90 39.03
CA ALA A 474 -41.21 -31.02 38.12
C ALA A 474 -42.51 -31.51 37.44
N VAL A 475 -42.38 -32.54 36.59
CA VAL A 475 -43.43 -33.37 35.95
C VAL A 475 -43.93 -32.92 34.56
N LEU A 476 -43.53 -33.74 33.58
CA LEU A 476 -44.26 -34.27 32.40
C LEU A 476 -45.54 -33.56 31.88
N GLY A 477 -45.59 -33.32 30.57
CA GLY A 477 -46.83 -33.05 29.82
C GLY A 477 -46.62 -33.21 28.30
N THR A 478 -47.51 -33.94 27.61
CA THR A 478 -47.34 -34.35 26.20
C THR A 478 -48.32 -33.72 25.21
N GLY A 479 -47.80 -33.29 24.05
CA GLY A 479 -48.51 -33.36 22.76
C GLY A 479 -49.45 -32.19 22.41
N GLY A 480 -49.64 -31.98 21.10
CA GLY A 480 -50.58 -30.98 20.57
C GLY A 480 -50.15 -30.35 19.24
N MET A 481 -50.28 -31.08 18.12
CA MET A 481 -50.26 -30.45 16.79
C MET A 481 -51.64 -29.87 16.46
N CYS A 482 -51.69 -28.71 15.79
CA CYS A 482 -52.80 -28.37 14.91
C CYS A 482 -52.32 -27.46 13.76
N LEU A 483 -52.84 -27.67 12.55
CA LEU A 483 -52.49 -26.90 11.35
C LEU A 483 -53.64 -25.98 10.95
N ALA A 484 -53.31 -24.74 10.57
CA ALA A 484 -54.23 -23.84 9.86
C ALA A 484 -53.47 -22.91 8.89
N LEU A 485 -53.49 -23.29 7.61
CA LEU A 485 -53.17 -22.52 6.39
C LEU A 485 -54.22 -22.96 5.34
N PRO A 486 -54.38 -22.31 4.15
CA PRO A 486 -53.59 -21.23 3.55
C PRO A 486 -54.43 -20.07 2.97
N LEU A 487 -53.77 -19.11 2.31
CA LEU A 487 -54.11 -18.49 1.00
C LEU A 487 -52.94 -17.51 0.67
N PHE A 488 -51.93 -17.89 -0.13
CA PHE A 488 -51.87 -17.81 -1.61
C PHE A 488 -52.22 -16.42 -2.18
N SER A 489 -51.41 -15.80 -3.06
CA SER A 489 -50.16 -16.19 -3.77
C SER A 489 -49.27 -14.93 -3.94
N SER A 490 -48.23 -14.73 -4.77
CA SER A 490 -47.52 -15.38 -5.90
C SER A 490 -46.21 -14.57 -6.08
N LEU A 491 -44.99 -15.01 -6.43
CA LEU A 491 -44.31 -16.28 -6.77
C LEU A 491 -42.80 -16.08 -6.34
N CYS A 492 -41.73 -16.82 -6.63
CA CYS A 492 -41.42 -18.00 -7.46
C CYS A 492 -40.15 -18.75 -6.93
N CYS A 493 -39.54 -19.58 -7.79
CA CYS A 493 -38.23 -20.24 -7.75
C CYS A 493 -37.33 -20.17 -6.50
N LYS A 494 -37.11 -21.34 -5.90
CA LYS A 494 -36.00 -21.68 -4.98
C LYS A 494 -35.15 -22.84 -5.54
N ALA A 495 -33.85 -22.77 -5.26
CA ALA A 495 -32.93 -23.86 -4.89
C ALA A 495 -32.89 -25.20 -5.66
N GLN A 496 -31.72 -25.46 -6.24
CA GLN A 496 -31.01 -26.75 -6.33
C GLN A 496 -29.50 -26.43 -6.17
N LEU A 497 -28.61 -27.25 -5.61
CA LEU A 497 -28.67 -28.63 -5.12
C LEU A 497 -27.68 -28.82 -3.93
N ARG A 498 -27.93 -29.79 -3.04
CA ARG A 498 -26.95 -30.23 -2.02
C ARG A 498 -27.17 -31.71 -1.69
N LYS A 499 -26.33 -32.63 -2.22
CA LYS A 499 -26.16 -34.01 -1.67
C LYS A 499 -25.02 -34.80 -2.31
N CYS A 500 -24.59 -35.83 -1.56
CA CYS A 500 -23.79 -36.99 -1.97
C CYS A 500 -22.33 -36.74 -2.40
N LEU A 501 -21.42 -36.96 -1.44
CA LEU A 501 -20.26 -37.82 -1.75
C LEU A 501 -20.78 -39.19 -2.24
N GLN A 502 -20.09 -39.81 -3.19
CA GLN A 502 -20.15 -41.25 -3.36
C GLN A 502 -18.78 -41.77 -3.78
N VAL A 503 -18.35 -42.88 -3.16
CA VAL A 503 -17.08 -43.54 -3.44
C VAL A 503 -17.19 -44.38 -4.69
N GLN A 504 -16.20 -44.31 -5.58
CA GLN A 504 -15.84 -45.42 -6.45
C GLN A 504 -14.35 -45.71 -6.33
N SER A 505 -14.06 -46.97 -6.02
CA SER A 505 -12.74 -47.57 -6.05
C SER A 505 -12.77 -48.75 -6.99
N ASP A 506 -11.95 -48.76 -8.03
CA ASP A 506 -11.12 -49.95 -8.29
C ASP A 506 -9.96 -49.69 -9.27
N ARG A 507 -8.85 -50.36 -8.96
CA ARG A 507 -7.72 -50.80 -9.81
C ARG A 507 -7.52 -50.17 -11.20
N MET A 508 -6.32 -49.60 -11.37
CA MET A 508 -5.32 -50.32 -12.17
C MET A 508 -3.92 -50.12 -11.57
N VAL A 509 -3.09 -51.17 -11.60
CA VAL A 509 -1.74 -51.23 -11.03
C VAL A 509 -0.77 -51.58 -12.15
N TRP A 510 0.43 -50.99 -12.18
CA TRP A 510 1.71 -51.67 -12.49
C TRP A 510 2.90 -50.69 -12.41
N ALA A 511 3.79 -50.85 -11.42
CA ALA A 511 5.10 -50.20 -11.35
C ALA A 511 6.03 -50.91 -10.34
N PRO A 512 7.24 -51.33 -10.74
CA PRO A 512 8.31 -51.80 -9.85
C PRO A 512 9.64 -51.01 -10.03
N PRO A 513 10.65 -51.17 -9.14
CA PRO A 513 10.54 -51.13 -7.69
C PRO A 513 11.66 -50.32 -6.97
N VAL A 514 11.28 -49.66 -5.86
CA VAL A 514 12.08 -49.43 -4.61
C VAL A 514 13.51 -48.84 -4.70
N GLY A 515 13.67 -47.65 -4.13
CA GLY A 515 14.96 -47.07 -3.67
C GLY A 515 14.77 -46.19 -2.43
N ARG A 516 15.71 -46.29 -1.47
CA ARG A 516 15.75 -45.59 -0.16
C ARG A 516 15.85 -44.05 -0.32
N GLU A 517 15.59 -43.17 0.67
CA GLU A 517 15.54 -43.30 2.14
C GLU A 517 14.69 -42.14 2.77
N GLN A 518 14.53 -42.10 4.11
CA GLN A 518 13.96 -40.98 4.90
C GLN A 518 14.77 -40.83 6.20
N PRO A 519 14.83 -39.65 6.89
CA PRO A 519 13.67 -38.81 7.19
C PRO A 519 13.86 -37.28 7.18
N GLY A 520 12.73 -36.55 7.17
CA GLY A 520 12.65 -35.13 7.52
C GLY A 520 11.18 -34.74 7.69
N LYS A 521 10.79 -34.20 8.85
CA LYS A 521 9.39 -33.83 9.14
C LYS A 521 9.16 -32.32 9.03
N ASN A 522 8.15 -31.99 8.22
CA ASN A 522 7.64 -30.65 7.94
C ASN A 522 7.41 -29.79 9.19
N HIS A 523 7.60 -28.47 9.02
CA HIS A 523 6.58 -27.51 9.38
C HIS A 523 6.29 -26.60 8.18
N LEU A 524 5.02 -26.43 7.84
CA LEU A 524 4.53 -25.45 6.86
C LEU A 524 3.93 -24.27 7.63
N PRO A 525 4.17 -23.01 7.23
CA PRO A 525 3.47 -21.87 7.81
C PRO A 525 1.98 -21.94 7.47
N ARG A 526 1.12 -21.53 8.41
CA ARG A 526 -0.32 -21.36 8.19
C ARG A 526 -0.59 -19.93 7.74
N ARG A 527 -1.45 -19.76 6.74
CA ARG A 527 -2.13 -18.48 6.52
C ARG A 527 -3.22 -18.29 7.57
N ALA A 528 -3.26 -17.12 8.18
CA ALA A 528 -4.40 -16.59 8.94
C ALA A 528 -5.16 -15.57 8.08
N LEU A 529 -6.34 -15.14 8.54
CA LEU A 529 -7.29 -14.26 7.85
C LEU A 529 -7.19 -12.81 8.33
#